data_AF-A0A7J4I070-F1
#
_entry.id   AF-A0A7J4I070-F1
#
_cell.length_a   1.000
_cell.length_b   1.000
_cell.length_c   1.000
_cell.angle_alpha   90.00
_cell.angle_beta   90.00
_cell.angle_gamma   90.00
#
_symmetry.space_group_name_H-M   'P 1'
#
loop_
_entity.id
_entity.type
_entity.pdbx_description
1 polymer ?
#
loop_
_entity_poly.entity_id
_entity_poly.type
_entity_poly.pdbx_seq_one_letter_code
_entity_poly.pdbx_strand_id
1 'polypeptide(L)'
;MEIALTTLSSKGQVVIPSELREGMKEGEKLIIIKNGHQLILKKASELDKQMKEDLEFARRTEEAYKRYERGEFKSMDFDDFIAEMKKW
;
A
#
# COMPACT_ATOMS: atom_id res chain seq x y z
N MET A 1 2.05 -10.28 -1.44
CA MET A 1 1.43 -9.09 -2.06
C MET A 1 0.33 -9.62 -2.95
N GLU A 2 -0.92 -9.27 -2.65
CA GLU A 2 -2.10 -9.74 -3.38
C GLU A 2 -2.72 -8.54 -4.10
N ILE A 3 -3.07 -8.72 -5.37
CA ILE A 3 -3.60 -7.66 -6.23
C ILE A 3 -4.80 -8.24 -6.97
N ALA A 4 -5.93 -7.54 -6.91
CA ALA A 4 -7.13 -7.91 -7.63
C ALA A 4 -7.73 -6.68 -8.34
N LEU A 5 -8.25 -6.89 -9.54
CA LEU A 5 -9.00 -5.87 -10.28
C LEU A 5 -10.47 -5.90 -9.83
N THR A 6 -11.05 -4.72 -9.63
CA THR A 6 -12.47 -4.58 -9.29
C THR A 6 -13.08 -3.42 -10.06
N THR A 7 -14.40 -3.46 -10.22
CA THR A 7 -15.18 -2.44 -10.92
C THR A 7 -16.01 -1.63 -9.94
N LEU A 8 -16.26 -0.37 -10.28
CA LEU A 8 -17.22 0.47 -9.56
C LEU A 8 -18.64 0.03 -9.92
N SER A 9 -19.47 -0.27 -8.93
CA SER A 9 -20.88 -0.58 -9.17
C SER A 9 -21.63 0.64 -9.70
N SER A 10 -22.81 0.43 -10.30
CA SER A 10 -23.69 1.52 -10.76
C SER A 10 -24.13 2.50 -9.66
N LYS A 11 -24.02 2.08 -8.39
CA LYS A 11 -24.31 2.92 -7.22
C LYS A 11 -23.07 3.60 -6.64
N GLY A 12 -21.94 3.54 -7.33
CA GLY A 12 -20.67 4.10 -6.87
C GLY A 12 -19.99 3.28 -5.77
N GLN A 13 -20.33 2.01 -5.61
CA GLN A 13 -19.72 1.15 -4.59
C GLN A 13 -18.50 0.41 -5.18
N VAL A 14 -17.37 0.44 -4.47
CA VAL A 14 -16.21 -0.39 -4.80
C VAL A 14 -16.38 -1.73 -4.09
N VAL A 15 -16.36 -2.82 -4.86
CA VAL A 15 -16.45 -4.18 -4.30
C VAL A 15 -15.04 -4.66 -3.96
N ILE A 16 -14.80 -5.03 -2.70
CA ILE A 16 -13.56 -5.72 -2.32
C ILE A 16 -13.70 -7.20 -2.74
N PRO A 17 -12.85 -7.74 -3.62
CA PRO A 17 -12.89 -9.16 -4.02
C PRO A 17 -12.71 -10.11 -2.84
N SER A 18 -13.30 -11.31 -2.90
CA SER A 18 -13.29 -12.26 -1.77
C SER A 18 -11.89 -12.66 -1.32
N GLU A 19 -10.95 -12.80 -2.26
CA GLU A 19 -9.53 -13.07 -1.96
C GLU A 19 -8.87 -11.98 -1.11
N LEU A 20 -9.31 -10.72 -1.22
CA LEU A 20 -8.76 -9.61 -0.44
C LEU A 20 -9.55 -9.32 0.86
N ARG A 21 -10.56 -10.13 1.19
CA ARG A 21 -11.39 -9.94 2.40
C ARG A 21 -10.86 -10.66 3.62
N GLU A 22 -9.76 -11.40 3.51
CA GLU A 22 -9.22 -12.15 4.66
C GLU A 22 -8.96 -11.20 5.84
N GLY A 23 -9.47 -11.58 7.01
CA GLY A 23 -9.35 -10.76 8.22
C GLY A 23 -10.30 -9.57 8.34
N MET A 24 -11.14 -9.26 7.33
CA MET A 24 -12.19 -8.23 7.44
C MET A 24 -13.47 -8.82 8.04
N LYS A 25 -14.10 -8.11 8.99
CA LYS A 25 -15.36 -8.55 9.60
C LYS A 25 -16.54 -7.72 9.13
N GLU A 26 -17.71 -8.34 9.02
CA GLU A 26 -18.95 -7.61 8.77
C GLU A 26 -19.22 -6.59 9.88
N GLY A 27 -19.65 -5.39 9.51
CA GLY A 27 -19.88 -4.28 10.45
C GLY A 27 -18.62 -3.57 10.95
N GLU A 28 -17.43 -3.99 10.51
CA GLU A 28 -16.16 -3.34 10.85
C GLU A 28 -16.12 -1.92 10.25
N LYS A 29 -15.76 -0.94 11.07
CA LYS A 29 -15.60 0.44 10.62
C LYS A 29 -14.27 0.58 9.88
N LEU A 30 -14.35 1.10 8.67
CA LEU A 30 -13.19 1.40 7.85
C LEU A 30 -13.04 2.91 7.68
N ILE A 31 -11.79 3.35 7.60
CA ILE A 31 -11.43 4.73 7.28
C ILE A 31 -10.94 4.74 5.85
N ILE A 32 -11.48 5.68 5.09
CA ILE A 32 -11.09 5.96 3.70
C ILE A 32 -10.33 7.28 3.71
N ILE A 33 -9.07 7.24 3.30
CA ILE A 33 -8.22 8.42 3.15
C ILE A 33 -7.98 8.64 1.65
N LYS A 34 -8.26 9.84 1.17
CA LYS A 34 -7.93 10.24 -0.20
C LYS A 34 -6.61 11.01 -0.21
N ASN A 35 -5.63 10.52 -0.94
CA ASN A 35 -4.35 11.19 -1.16
C ASN A 35 -4.13 11.38 -2.67
N GLY A 36 -4.42 12.57 -3.19
CA GLY A 36 -4.40 12.84 -4.63
C GLY A 36 -5.35 11.93 -5.41
N HIS A 37 -4.79 11.04 -6.24
CA HIS A 37 -5.52 10.05 -7.04
C HIS A 37 -5.64 8.68 -6.34
N GLN A 38 -5.08 8.52 -5.15
CA GLN A 38 -5.11 7.27 -4.40
C GLN A 38 -6.21 7.29 -3.32
N LEU A 39 -6.81 6.11 -3.11
CA LEU A 39 -7.68 5.84 -1.97
C LEU A 39 -7.01 4.77 -1.11
N ILE A 40 -6.83 5.08 0.17
CA ILE A 40 -6.26 4.17 1.17
C ILE A 40 -7.40 3.77 2.10
N LEU A 41 -7.56 2.46 2.30
CA LEU A 41 -8.57 1.88 3.19
C LEU A 41 -7.88 1.23 4.38
N LYS A 42 -8.29 1.57 5.60
CA LYS A 42 -7.74 1.01 6.86
C LYS A 42 -8.84 0.69 7.84
N LYS A 43 -8.57 -0.23 8.78
CA LYS A 43 -9.47 -0.51 9.90
C LYS A 43 -9.41 0.63 10.91
N ALA A 44 -10.57 1.10 11.35
CA ALA A 44 -10.64 2.17 12.34
C ALA A 44 -10.06 1.75 13.71
N SER A 45 -10.07 0.46 14.03
CA SER A 45 -9.51 -0.10 15.26
C SER A 45 -7.97 -0.07 15.31
N GLU A 46 -7.31 0.02 14.16
CA GLU A 46 -5.84 0.02 14.04
C GLU A 46 -5.26 1.45 14.02
N LEU A 47 -6.11 2.46 14.20
CA LEU A 47 -5.76 3.85 13.94
C LEU A 47 -4.94 4.53 15.06
N ASP A 48 -4.85 3.92 16.25
CA ASP A 48 -4.27 4.60 17.41
C ASP A 48 -2.73 4.64 17.31
N LYS A 49 -2.16 5.86 17.39
CA LYS A 49 -0.74 6.24 17.23
C LYS A 49 -0.06 5.99 15.87
N GLN A 50 -0.43 4.98 15.09
CA GLN A 50 0.26 4.63 13.83
C GLN A 50 -0.13 5.50 12.62
N MET A 51 -1.17 6.34 12.72
CA MET A 51 -1.70 7.10 11.58
C MET A 51 -0.65 7.94 10.82
N LYS A 52 0.29 8.57 11.53
CA LYS A 52 1.35 9.38 10.90
C LYS A 52 2.39 8.52 10.19
N GLU A 53 2.78 7.41 10.81
CA GLU A 53 3.73 6.45 10.23
C GLU A 53 3.12 5.75 9.01
N ASP A 54 1.84 5.43 9.09
CA ASP A 54 1.07 4.81 8.02
C ASP A 54 0.93 5.70 6.78
N LEU A 55 0.63 6.98 6.98
CA LEU A 55 0.58 7.97 5.89
C LEU A 55 1.95 8.14 5.24
N GLU A 56 2.99 8.22 6.05
CA GLU A 56 4.36 8.34 5.59
C GLU A 56 4.83 7.07 4.85
N PHE A 57 4.43 5.89 5.31
CA PHE A 57 4.69 4.61 4.65
C PHE A 57 4.01 4.53 3.29
N ALA A 58 2.73 4.93 3.20
CA ALA A 58 2.00 4.96 1.94
C ALA A 58 2.67 5.90 0.94
N ARG A 59 3.06 7.12 1.38
CA ARG A 59 3.81 8.09 0.56
C ARG A 59 5.12 7.51 0.05
N ARG A 60 5.93 6.91 0.93
CA ARG A 60 7.23 6.31 0.55
C ARG A 60 7.08 5.15 -0.42
N THR A 61 6.08 4.31 -0.21
CA THR A 61 5.80 3.16 -1.07
C THR A 61 5.39 3.63 -2.46
N GLU A 62 4.50 4.62 -2.56
CA GLU A 62 4.11 5.21 -3.84
C GLU A 62 5.32 5.83 -4.56
N GLU A 63 6.17 6.56 -3.83
CA GLU A 63 7.40 7.14 -4.41
C GLU A 63 8.38 6.07 -4.89
N ALA A 64 8.62 5.03 -4.08
CA ALA A 64 9.48 3.92 -4.45
C ALA A 64 8.94 3.16 -5.66
N TYR A 65 7.64 2.91 -5.71
CA TYR A 65 6.97 2.27 -6.84
C TYR A 65 7.12 3.10 -8.12
N LYS A 66 6.85 4.41 -8.06
CA LYS A 66 7.03 5.31 -9.20
C LYS A 66 8.49 5.39 -9.67
N ARG A 67 9.46 5.34 -8.74
CA ARG A 67 10.90 5.27 -9.08
C ARG A 67 11.22 3.98 -9.83
N TYR A 68 10.71 2.85 -9.33
CA TYR A 68 10.87 1.55 -9.97
C TYR A 68 10.29 1.55 -11.40
N GLU A 69 9.06 2.05 -11.58
CA GLU A 69 8.42 2.18 -12.90
C GLU A 69 9.22 3.08 -13.85
N ARG A 70 9.85 4.14 -13.35
CA ARG A 70 10.74 5.01 -14.14
C ARG A 70 12.12 4.41 -14.41
N GLY A 71 12.43 3.21 -13.90
CA GLY A 71 13.75 2.60 -14.02
C GLY A 71 14.81 3.26 -13.13
N GLU A 72 14.41 4.07 -12.15
CA GLU A 72 15.31 4.75 -11.19
C GLU A 72 15.73 3.80 -10.06
N PHE A 73 16.26 2.63 -10.42
CA PHE A 73 16.81 1.64 -9.50
C PHE A 73 18.25 1.29 -9.89
N LYS A 74 19.07 0.94 -8.90
CA LYS A 74 20.38 0.33 -9.16
C LYS A 74 20.21 -1.18 -9.16
N SER A 75 20.67 -1.82 -10.23
CA SER A 75 20.86 -3.27 -10.28
C SER A 75 22.32 -3.56 -10.01
N MET A 76 22.59 -4.56 -9.18
CA MET A 76 23.93 -5.05 -8.88
C MET A 76 23.84 -6.53 -8.51
N ASP A 77 24.97 -7.23 -8.59
CA ASP A 77 25.05 -8.62 -8.18
C ASP A 77 24.96 -8.77 -6.64
N PHE A 78 24.63 -9.97 -6.19
CA PHE A 78 24.37 -10.24 -4.78
C PHE A 78 25.56 -9.90 -3.87
N ASP A 79 26.77 -10.29 -4.27
CA ASP A 79 27.97 -10.05 -3.47
C ASP A 79 28.28 -8.55 -3.33
N ASP A 80 28.10 -7.79 -4.41
CA ASP A 80 28.25 -6.32 -4.44
C ASP A 80 27.21 -5.64 -3.56
N PHE A 81 25.96 -6.11 -3.60
CA PHE A 81 24.88 -5.60 -2.74
C PHE A 81 25.20 -5.78 -1.26
N ILE A 82 25.68 -6.96 -0.87
CA ILE A 82 26.05 -7.24 0.53
C ILE A 82 27.24 -6.39 0.97
N ALA A 83 28.22 -6.17 0.09
CA ALA A 83 29.35 -5.30 0.38
C ALA A 83 28.94 -3.83 0.56
N GLU A 84 27.96 -3.34 -0.22
CA GLU A 84 27.44 -1.97 -0.11
C GLU A 84 26.58 -1.78 1.15
N MET A 85 25.72 -2.76 1.48
CA MET A 85 24.91 -2.74 2.70
C MET A 85 25.72 -2.69 3.99
N LYS A 86 26.89 -3.36 4.03
CA LYS A 86 27.78 -3.35 5.21
C LYS A 86 28.50 -2.02 5.45
N LYS A 87 28.45 -1.08 4.50
CA LYS A 87 29.06 0.26 4.64
C LYS A 87 28.12 1.28 5.31
N TRP A 88 26.83 0.96 5.42
CA TRP A 88 25.81 1.74 6.12
C TRP A 88 25.64 1.27 7.56
#